data_AF-A0A9D6FQA9-F1
#
_entry.id   AF-A0A9D6FQA9-F1
#
_cell.length_a   1.000
_cell.length_b   1.000
_cell.length_c   1.000
_cell.angle_alpha   90.00
_cell.angle_beta   90.00
_cell.angle_gamma   90.00
#
_symmetry.space_group_name_H-M   'P 1'
#
loop_
_entity.id
_entity.type
_entity.pdbx_description
1 polymer ?
#
loop_
_entity_poly.entity_id
_entity_poly.type
_entity_poly.pdbx_seq_one_letter_code
_entity_poly.pdbx_strand_id
1 'polypeptide(L)'
;MLNCRQLGSWVLGFGFLTLLQIPALDAGVPLKAQRALQKNNSALSQLAEGNKERAVQLLTEAHELDPHNVTIRQNLVNLYLNSGLDALEAGQYESAHEDFTKALEIAPTNFTALNGLGQVHYQKHELEDAKIFWGKALALKPEDSELSEKLGQLNQEIKMDSDFRTVKAPHFDIRTEKGVVEEGDHELRRVLNDTYRHTSQDMQFFTQRTIIVLIYSQEAYHELASTPHWSGGLFDGKIRIPIPDERSGWPGFEPVIRHEFTHALIWEITRGACPPWLNEGLAQYEERGGRFSKMPPELLKLVRENETQVIPMAALNNPFARWEDLDLIRRGYAKSESLVRYIIQRYGLWKIHNILALLGKGEPMESAVRKELALELSGLEADWVKAVKRGK
;
A
#
# COMPACT_ATOMS: atom_id res chain seq x y z
N MET A 1 -0.24 -10.32 4.79
CA MET A 1 -0.83 -9.03 4.37
C MET A 1 -0.85 -8.07 5.55
N LEU A 2 0.20 -7.25 5.68
CA LEU A 2 0.20 -6.12 6.61
C LEU A 2 -0.66 -5.02 6.01
N ASN A 3 -1.86 -4.87 6.57
CA ASN A 3 -2.75 -3.78 6.25
C ASN A 3 -2.07 -2.50 6.76
N CYS A 4 -1.58 -1.60 5.90
CA CYS A 4 -1.23 -0.23 6.33
C CYS A 4 -2.40 0.45 7.07
N ARG A 5 -3.64 -0.02 6.86
CA ARG A 5 -4.82 0.36 7.65
C ARG A 5 -4.72 0.09 9.16
N GLN A 6 -3.83 -0.79 9.64
CA GLN A 6 -3.69 -1.04 11.09
C GLN A 6 -2.87 0.03 11.83
N LEU A 7 -1.98 0.76 11.14
CA LEU A 7 -1.42 2.01 11.69
C LEU A 7 -2.51 3.08 11.83
N GLY A 8 -3.54 3.04 10.97
CA GLY A 8 -4.70 3.93 11.02
C GLY A 8 -5.77 3.57 12.08
N SER A 9 -5.74 2.37 12.67
CA SER A 9 -6.79 1.96 13.62
C SER A 9 -6.64 2.57 15.03
N TRP A 10 -5.56 3.32 15.28
CA TRP A 10 -5.36 4.07 16.52
C TRP A 10 -5.61 5.59 16.39
N VAL A 11 -6.04 6.07 15.21
CA VAL A 11 -6.30 7.51 14.96
C VAL A 11 -7.75 7.81 14.56
N LEU A 12 -8.66 6.82 14.61
CA LEU A 12 -10.10 7.10 14.65
C LEU A 12 -10.55 7.48 16.05
N GLY A 13 -9.94 8.55 16.53
CA GLY A 13 -10.62 9.55 17.31
C GLY A 13 -10.38 10.87 16.60
N PHE A 14 -11.32 11.30 15.74
CA PHE A 14 -11.80 12.67 15.85
C PHE A 14 -12.35 12.80 17.27
N GLY A 15 -11.43 12.85 18.26
CA GLY A 15 -11.71 13.45 19.54
C GLY A 15 -12.12 14.84 19.14
N PHE A 16 -13.43 15.10 19.26
CA PHE A 16 -14.02 16.42 19.17
C PHE A 16 -12.94 17.44 19.48
N LEU A 17 -12.51 18.19 18.46
CA LEU A 17 -11.98 19.52 18.70
C LEU A 17 -13.17 20.27 19.29
N THR A 18 -13.44 20.03 20.58
CA THR A 18 -14.13 21.01 21.39
C THR A 18 -13.31 22.26 21.16
N LEU A 19 -13.96 23.25 20.54
CA LEU A 19 -13.59 24.64 20.66
C LEU A 19 -13.43 24.88 22.16
N LEU A 20 -12.23 24.63 22.68
CA LEU A 20 -11.89 24.91 24.05
C LEU A 20 -12.06 26.41 24.16
N GLN A 21 -13.11 26.78 24.89
CA GLN A 21 -13.48 28.15 25.14
C GLN A 21 -12.23 28.92 25.58
N ILE A 22 -12.04 30.04 24.89
CA ILE A 22 -10.99 31.03 25.07
C ILE A 22 -10.84 31.34 26.57
N PRO A 23 -9.69 31.07 27.23
CA PRO A 23 -9.33 31.89 28.36
C PRO A 23 -9.10 33.29 27.81
N ALA A 24 -9.89 34.27 28.27
CA ALA A 24 -9.68 35.67 27.93
C ALA A 24 -8.19 36.00 28.07
N LEU A 25 -7.63 36.72 27.07
CA LEU A 25 -6.26 37.22 27.09
C LEU A 25 -5.99 37.92 28.42
N ASP A 26 -5.37 37.21 29.35
CA ASP A 26 -5.09 37.74 30.68
C ASP A 26 -3.93 38.73 30.58
N ALA A 27 -4.05 39.88 31.24
CA ALA A 27 -3.11 41.00 31.13
C ALA A 27 -1.70 40.65 31.66
N GLY A 28 -1.54 39.49 32.32
CA GLY A 28 -0.27 38.95 32.82
C GLY A 28 0.52 38.05 31.85
N VAL A 29 -0.04 37.65 30.69
CA VAL A 29 0.67 36.77 29.74
C VAL A 29 1.60 37.59 28.84
N PRO A 30 2.89 37.21 28.68
CA PRO A 30 3.81 37.93 27.80
C PRO A 30 3.28 38.05 26.37
N LEU A 31 3.42 39.22 25.74
CA LEU A 31 2.94 39.49 24.38
C LEU A 31 3.42 38.46 23.35
N LYS A 32 4.64 37.93 23.50
CA LYS A 32 5.16 36.85 22.65
C LYS A 32 4.33 35.57 22.75
N ALA A 33 3.99 35.14 23.97
CA ALA A 33 3.16 33.96 24.20
C ALA A 33 1.72 34.17 23.68
N GLN A 34 1.16 35.37 23.83
CA GLN A 34 -0.14 35.71 23.23
C GLN A 34 -0.12 35.59 21.70
N ARG A 35 0.93 36.12 21.05
CA ARG A 35 1.11 35.99 19.59
C ARG A 35 1.31 34.55 19.15
N ALA A 36 2.05 33.75 19.93
CA ALA A 36 2.25 32.34 19.66
C ALA A 36 0.91 31.58 19.65
N LEU A 37 0.06 31.80 20.66
CA LEU A 37 -1.28 31.21 20.73
C LEU A 37 -2.18 31.66 19.58
N GLN A 38 -2.12 32.94 19.18
CA GLN A 38 -2.88 33.43 18.03
C GLN A 38 -2.48 32.72 16.73
N LYS A 39 -1.17 32.53 16.50
CA LYS A 39 -0.66 31.79 15.33
C LYS A 39 -1.05 30.32 15.38
N ASN A 40 -0.96 29.68 16.54
CA ASN A 40 -1.44 28.32 16.75
C ASN A 40 -2.92 28.18 16.35
N ASN A 41 -3.78 29.06 16.84
CA ASN A 41 -5.21 29.01 16.52
C ASN A 41 -5.47 29.25 15.03
N SER A 42 -4.72 30.16 14.41
CA SER A 42 -4.80 30.41 12.97
C SER A 42 -4.38 29.16 12.17
N ALA A 43 -3.34 28.45 12.61
CA ALA A 43 -2.93 27.20 11.98
C ALA A 43 -4.02 26.11 12.07
N LEU A 44 -4.69 25.99 13.22
CA LEU A 44 -5.79 25.04 13.39
C LEU A 44 -6.97 25.36 12.45
N SER A 45 -7.28 26.64 12.23
CA SER A 45 -8.27 27.05 11.21
C SER A 45 -7.82 26.65 9.80
N GLN A 46 -6.55 26.88 9.46
CA GLN A 46 -6.01 26.52 8.16
C GLN A 46 -6.02 25.00 7.94
N LEU A 47 -5.78 24.18 8.97
CA LEU A 47 -5.94 22.73 8.88
C LEU A 47 -7.39 22.33 8.60
N ALA A 48 -8.36 22.97 9.25
CA ALA A 48 -9.78 22.71 9.00
C ALA A 48 -10.22 23.11 7.57
N GLU A 49 -9.55 24.11 6.99
CA GLU A 49 -9.73 24.54 5.60
C GLU A 49 -8.92 23.67 4.59
N GLY A 50 -8.08 22.75 5.07
CA GLY A 50 -7.24 21.88 4.24
C GLY A 50 -5.90 22.51 3.79
N ASN A 51 -5.59 23.73 4.22
CA ASN A 51 -4.37 24.47 3.86
C ASN A 51 -3.18 24.03 4.73
N LYS A 52 -2.68 22.80 4.48
CA LYS A 52 -1.62 22.16 5.27
C LYS A 52 -0.31 22.97 5.28
N GLU A 53 0.16 23.48 4.14
CA GLU A 53 1.43 24.22 4.10
C GLU A 53 1.38 25.47 4.97
N ARG A 54 0.25 26.19 4.92
CA ARG A 54 0.07 27.40 5.73
C ARG A 54 -0.01 27.07 7.22
N ALA A 55 -0.64 25.96 7.58
CA ALA A 55 -0.70 25.49 8.95
C ALA A 55 0.69 25.13 9.50
N VAL A 56 1.53 24.43 8.72
CA VAL A 56 2.93 24.12 9.09
C VAL A 56 3.68 25.40 9.41
N GLN A 57 3.61 26.39 8.52
CA GLN A 57 4.30 27.66 8.69
C GLN A 57 3.85 28.37 9.97
N LEU A 58 2.54 28.47 10.19
CA LEU A 58 1.97 29.15 11.35
C LEU A 58 2.31 28.45 12.67
N LEU A 59 2.29 27.11 12.72
CA LEU A 59 2.69 26.35 13.91
C LEU A 59 4.19 26.42 14.16
N THR A 60 5.02 26.46 13.12
CA THR A 60 6.47 26.63 13.25
C THR A 60 6.79 28.01 13.83
N GLU A 61 6.21 29.07 13.26
CA GLU A 61 6.35 30.44 13.79
C GLU A 61 5.78 30.55 15.22
N ALA A 62 4.69 29.85 15.53
CA ALA A 62 4.14 29.79 16.88
C ALA A 62 5.11 29.12 17.86
N HIS A 63 5.74 28.02 17.44
CA HIS A 63 6.71 27.28 18.23
C HIS A 63 7.99 28.10 18.46
N GLU A 64 8.47 28.86 17.47
CA GLU A 64 9.61 29.77 17.63
C GLU A 64 9.32 30.90 18.65
N LEU A 65 8.07 31.39 18.70
CA LEU A 65 7.67 32.46 19.62
C LEU A 65 7.51 31.98 21.06
N ASP A 66 7.08 30.73 21.26
CA ASP A 66 6.92 30.12 22.58
C ASP A 66 7.28 28.61 22.55
N PRO A 67 8.59 28.26 22.54
CA PRO A 67 9.04 26.88 22.35
C PRO A 67 8.64 25.92 23.44
N HIS A 68 8.37 26.42 24.65
CA HIS A 68 8.01 25.59 25.81
C HIS A 68 6.52 25.33 25.92
N ASN A 69 5.70 25.99 25.08
CA ASN A 69 4.26 25.79 25.07
C ASN A 69 3.89 24.36 24.69
N VAL A 70 3.27 23.64 25.63
CA VAL A 70 2.92 22.22 25.47
C VAL A 70 1.93 22.02 24.32
N THR A 71 0.92 22.88 24.21
CA THR A 71 -0.12 22.78 23.18
C THR A 71 0.44 23.01 21.78
N ILE A 72 1.26 24.06 21.61
CA ILE A 72 1.85 24.39 20.30
C ILE A 72 2.79 23.27 19.85
N ARG A 73 3.63 22.77 20.76
CA ARG A 73 4.50 21.62 20.49
C ARG A 73 3.71 20.38 20.08
N GLN A 74 2.65 20.05 20.81
CA GLN A 74 1.79 18.90 20.50
C GLN A 74 1.13 19.04 19.13
N ASN A 75 0.57 20.22 18.82
CA ASN A 75 -0.06 20.47 17.53
C ASN A 75 0.94 20.37 16.37
N LEU A 76 2.15 20.92 16.53
CA LEU A 76 3.19 20.84 15.51
C LEU A 76 3.70 19.40 15.32
N VAL A 77 3.92 18.66 16.40
CA VAL A 77 4.27 17.22 16.33
C VAL A 77 3.18 16.44 15.62
N ASN A 78 1.92 16.60 16.01
CA ASN A 78 0.80 15.88 15.39
C ASN A 78 0.65 16.20 13.90
N LEU A 79 0.91 17.46 13.51
CA LEU A 79 0.92 17.86 12.11
C LEU A 79 1.98 17.07 11.34
N TYR A 80 3.23 17.06 11.83
CA TYR A 80 4.32 16.33 11.18
C TYR A 80 4.07 14.81 11.16
N LEU A 81 3.52 14.24 12.23
CA LEU A 81 3.15 12.83 12.26
C LEU A 81 2.11 12.49 11.17
N ASN A 82 1.06 13.29 11.06
CA ASN A 82 0.01 13.05 10.06
C ASN A 82 0.55 13.23 8.64
N SER A 83 1.36 14.27 8.40
CA SER A 83 2.02 14.47 7.10
C SER A 83 2.95 13.31 6.74
N GLY A 84 3.75 12.83 7.71
CA GLY A 84 4.64 11.70 7.51
C GLY A 84 3.90 10.39 7.25
N LEU A 85 2.77 10.15 7.92
CA LEU A 85 1.91 8.99 7.66
C LEU A 85 1.28 9.06 6.27
N ASP A 86 0.73 10.22 5.88
CA ASP A 86 0.17 10.44 4.54
C ASP A 86 1.23 10.18 3.45
N ALA A 87 2.45 10.71 3.65
CA ALA A 87 3.58 10.51 2.74
C ALA A 87 4.03 9.04 2.68
N LEU A 88 4.07 8.35 3.82
CA LEU A 88 4.41 6.93 3.89
C LEU A 88 3.40 6.06 3.13
N GLU A 89 2.10 6.32 3.32
CA GLU A 89 1.02 5.63 2.59
C GLU A 89 1.10 5.89 1.08
N ALA A 90 1.45 7.12 0.69
CA ALA A 90 1.69 7.51 -0.70
C ALA A 90 3.02 6.97 -1.28
N GLY A 91 3.84 6.27 -0.49
CA GLY A 91 5.14 5.76 -0.92
C GLY A 91 6.23 6.84 -1.08
N GLN A 92 5.99 8.06 -0.59
CA GLN A 92 6.91 9.20 -0.61
C GLN A 92 7.86 9.11 0.60
N TYR A 93 8.74 8.11 0.57
CA TYR A 93 9.55 7.72 1.73
C TYR A 93 10.51 8.81 2.20
N GLU A 94 11.06 9.61 1.30
CA GLU A 94 11.92 10.75 1.64
C GLU A 94 11.14 11.82 2.41
N SER A 95 9.96 12.20 1.93
CA SER A 95 9.08 13.17 2.61
C SER A 95 8.62 12.63 3.96
N ALA A 96 8.26 11.35 4.03
CA ALA A 96 7.88 10.69 5.28
C ALA A 96 9.03 10.69 6.30
N HIS A 97 10.25 10.40 5.86
CA HIS A 97 11.44 10.43 6.69
C HIS A 97 11.67 11.83 7.29
N GLU A 98 11.60 12.87 6.45
CA GLU A 98 11.78 14.26 6.88
C GLU A 98 10.74 14.66 7.93
N ASP A 99 9.46 14.37 7.68
CA ASP A 99 8.38 14.75 8.60
C ASP A 99 8.47 14.00 9.94
N PHE A 100 8.74 12.69 9.94
CA PHE A 100 8.95 11.96 11.19
C PHE A 100 10.19 12.45 11.94
N THR A 101 11.25 12.86 11.24
CA THR A 101 12.44 13.42 11.85
C THR A 101 12.12 14.76 12.52
N LYS A 102 11.40 15.68 11.86
CA LYS A 102 10.93 16.94 12.46
C LYS A 102 10.05 16.71 13.68
N ALA A 103 9.19 15.67 13.66
CA ALA A 103 8.41 15.29 14.83
C ALA A 103 9.31 14.87 16.02
N LEU A 104 10.39 14.12 15.75
CA LEU A 104 11.35 13.69 16.78
C LEU A 104 12.27 14.82 17.28
N GLU A 105 12.55 15.84 16.47
CA GLU A 105 13.28 17.02 16.94
C GLU A 105 12.53 17.74 18.08
N ILE A 106 11.19 17.75 18.02
CA ILE A 106 10.32 18.39 19.03
C ILE A 106 9.96 17.41 20.16
N ALA A 107 9.76 16.13 19.82
CA ALA A 107 9.40 15.06 20.74
C ALA A 107 10.28 13.82 20.52
N PRO A 108 11.51 13.79 21.10
CA PRO A 108 12.52 12.75 20.81
C PRO A 108 12.11 11.31 21.13
N THR A 109 11.11 11.12 21.99
CA THR A 109 10.58 9.82 22.39
C THR A 109 9.17 9.60 21.88
N ASN A 110 8.80 10.19 20.74
CA ASN A 110 7.50 9.96 20.12
C ASN A 110 7.46 8.57 19.47
N PHE A 111 6.61 7.68 20.01
CA PHE A 111 6.45 6.31 19.52
C PHE A 111 6.05 6.27 18.04
N THR A 112 5.08 7.07 17.62
CA THR A 112 4.56 7.06 16.24
C THR A 112 5.62 7.47 15.24
N ALA A 113 6.42 8.50 15.52
CA ALA A 113 7.50 8.91 14.63
C ALA A 113 8.62 7.87 14.55
N LEU A 114 9.02 7.26 15.69
CA LEU A 114 10.03 6.18 15.68
C LEU A 114 9.54 4.96 14.89
N ASN A 115 8.28 4.56 15.10
CA ASN A 115 7.68 3.46 14.35
C ASN A 115 7.57 3.79 12.85
N GLY A 116 7.18 5.02 12.53
CA GLY A 116 7.12 5.56 11.17
C GLY A 116 8.47 5.53 10.46
N LEU A 117 9.56 5.99 11.11
CA LEU A 117 10.92 5.90 10.55
C LEU A 117 11.36 4.45 10.35
N GLY A 118 11.07 3.56 11.31
CA GLY A 118 11.35 2.13 11.14
C GLY A 118 10.65 1.56 9.90
N GLN A 119 9.38 1.94 9.68
CA GLN A 119 8.61 1.53 8.50
C GLN A 119 9.15 2.15 7.20
N VAL A 120 9.58 3.42 7.22
CA VAL A 120 10.22 4.08 6.07
C VAL A 120 11.50 3.36 5.66
N HIS A 121 12.42 3.15 6.61
CA HIS A 121 13.67 2.44 6.36
C HIS A 121 13.42 0.99 5.91
N TYR A 122 12.41 0.32 6.49
CA TYR A 122 12.03 -1.02 6.06
C TYR A 122 11.62 -1.06 4.59
N GLN A 123 10.80 -0.09 4.14
CA GLN A 123 10.32 -0.02 2.76
C GLN A 123 11.42 0.39 1.76
N LYS A 124 12.35 1.25 2.19
CA LYS A 124 13.59 1.55 1.45
C LYS A 124 14.60 0.39 1.47
N HIS A 125 14.29 -0.67 2.22
CA HIS A 125 15.13 -1.85 2.40
C HIS A 125 16.51 -1.53 3.02
N GLU A 126 16.50 -0.56 3.93
CA GLU A 126 17.57 -0.17 4.84
C GLU A 126 17.33 -0.91 6.17
N LEU A 127 17.51 -2.25 6.15
CA LEU A 127 17.00 -3.14 7.19
C LEU A 127 17.62 -2.89 8.58
N GLU A 128 18.89 -2.54 8.66
CA GLU A 128 19.56 -2.25 9.94
C GLU A 128 19.03 -0.96 10.57
N ASP A 129 18.79 0.09 9.78
CA ASP A 129 18.18 1.32 10.27
C ASP A 129 16.73 1.08 10.73
N ALA A 130 15.97 0.27 9.98
CA ALA A 130 14.63 -0.14 10.36
C ALA A 130 14.63 -0.82 11.74
N LYS A 131 15.59 -1.73 11.98
CA LYS A 131 15.78 -2.42 13.26
C LYS A 131 16.11 -1.46 14.40
N ILE A 132 16.96 -0.47 14.16
CA ILE A 132 17.30 0.56 15.14
C ILE A 132 16.05 1.35 15.55
N PHE A 133 15.27 1.85 14.59
CA PHE A 133 14.12 2.70 14.88
C PHE A 133 12.94 1.92 15.50
N TRP A 134 12.63 0.73 14.98
CA TRP A 134 11.63 -0.15 15.61
C TRP A 134 12.07 -0.63 16.99
N GLY A 135 13.36 -0.91 17.20
CA GLY A 135 13.90 -1.23 18.52
C GLY A 135 13.71 -0.10 19.53
N LYS A 136 13.95 1.16 19.12
CA LYS A 136 13.66 2.35 19.93
C LYS A 136 12.18 2.49 20.23
N ALA A 137 11.30 2.27 19.25
CA ALA A 137 9.85 2.32 19.44
C ALA A 137 9.37 1.23 20.41
N LEU A 138 9.85 -0.01 20.28
CA LEU A 138 9.50 -1.12 21.16
C LEU A 138 9.99 -0.89 22.60
N ALA A 139 11.15 -0.25 22.77
CA ALA A 139 11.63 0.12 24.11
C ALA A 139 10.68 1.10 24.85
N LEU A 140 9.87 1.88 24.12
CA LEU A 140 8.85 2.76 24.71
C LEU A 140 7.55 2.03 25.05
N LYS A 141 7.24 0.94 24.33
CA LYS A 141 6.05 0.11 24.53
C LYS A 141 6.41 -1.39 24.42
N PRO A 142 7.06 -1.98 25.46
CA PRO A 142 7.55 -3.35 25.38
C PRO A 142 6.47 -4.41 25.17
N GLU A 143 5.22 -4.09 25.49
CA GLU A 143 4.04 -4.95 25.33
C GLU A 143 3.41 -4.92 23.94
N ASP A 144 3.95 -4.13 23.00
CA ASP A 144 3.45 -4.05 21.62
C ASP A 144 3.80 -5.33 20.84
N SER A 145 2.85 -6.27 20.82
CA SER A 145 3.02 -7.57 20.17
C SER A 145 3.21 -7.45 18.66
N GLU A 146 2.54 -6.49 18.00
CA GLU A 146 2.66 -6.28 16.56
C GLU A 146 4.08 -5.82 16.20
N LEU A 147 4.63 -4.87 16.97
CA LEU A 147 5.99 -4.39 16.74
C LEU A 147 7.05 -5.45 17.08
N SER A 148 6.81 -6.26 18.12
CA SER A 148 7.65 -7.42 18.44
C SER A 148 7.68 -8.44 17.30
N GLU A 149 6.53 -8.77 16.73
CA GLU A 149 6.41 -9.64 15.55
C GLU A 149 7.13 -9.05 14.33
N LYS A 150 6.95 -7.76 14.04
CA LYS A 150 7.66 -7.06 12.94
C LYS A 150 9.18 -7.13 13.10
N LEU A 151 9.70 -6.92 14.31
CA LEU A 151 11.13 -7.05 14.59
C LEU A 151 11.61 -8.50 14.46
N GLY A 152 10.80 -9.48 14.87
CA GLY A 152 11.10 -10.90 14.66
C GLY A 152 11.25 -11.24 13.17
N GLN A 153 10.27 -10.82 12.36
CA GLN A 153 10.29 -10.98 10.90
C GLN A 153 11.48 -10.26 10.27
N LEU A 154 11.75 -9.02 10.68
CA LEU A 154 12.89 -8.24 10.19
C LEU A 154 14.23 -8.92 10.49
N ASN A 155 14.40 -9.51 11.67
CA ASN A 155 15.63 -10.22 12.01
C ASN A 155 15.83 -11.49 11.17
N GLN A 156 14.73 -12.18 10.81
CA GLN A 156 14.78 -13.31 9.87
C GLN A 156 15.18 -12.80 8.48
N GLU A 157 14.56 -11.73 8.00
CA GLU A 157 14.87 -11.11 6.69
C GLU A 157 16.34 -10.66 6.62
N ILE A 158 16.87 -9.96 7.64
CA ILE A 158 18.29 -9.57 7.70
C ILE A 158 19.22 -10.78 7.58
N LYS A 159 18.88 -11.89 8.23
CA LYS A 159 19.68 -13.12 8.17
C LYS A 159 19.66 -13.72 6.77
N MET A 160 18.49 -13.80 6.14
CA MET A 160 18.31 -14.34 4.79
C MET A 160 19.01 -13.48 3.73
N ASP A 161 18.92 -12.17 3.88
CA ASP A 161 19.46 -11.21 2.91
C ASP A 161 20.97 -10.97 3.05
N SER A 162 21.62 -11.56 4.07
CA SER A 162 23.04 -11.33 4.37
C SER A 162 23.99 -11.68 3.21
N ASP A 163 23.58 -12.60 2.33
CA ASP A 163 24.34 -13.04 1.16
C ASP A 163 23.82 -12.45 -0.17
N PHE A 164 22.92 -11.46 -0.11
CA PHE A 164 22.37 -10.86 -1.32
C PHE A 164 23.39 -9.98 -2.03
N ARG A 165 23.36 -10.01 -3.36
CA ARG A 165 23.97 -9.01 -4.24
C ARG A 165 22.90 -8.13 -4.87
N THR A 166 23.31 -6.95 -5.33
CA THR A 166 22.42 -5.98 -5.96
C THR A 166 22.67 -5.86 -7.46
N VAL A 167 21.59 -5.86 -8.24
CA VAL A 167 21.60 -5.67 -9.69
C VAL A 167 20.76 -4.42 -10.01
N LYS A 168 21.41 -3.30 -10.30
CA LYS A 168 20.71 -2.02 -10.57
C LYS A 168 20.07 -2.00 -11.94
N ALA A 169 18.77 -1.74 -12.05
CA ALA A 169 18.08 -1.46 -13.31
C ALA A 169 17.41 -0.06 -13.25
N PRO A 170 17.01 0.55 -14.39
CA PRO A 170 16.50 1.93 -14.41
C PRO A 170 15.33 2.20 -13.45
N HIS A 171 14.43 1.23 -13.28
CA HIS A 171 13.23 1.35 -12.45
C HIS A 171 13.20 0.34 -11.29
N PHE A 172 14.23 -0.49 -11.15
CA PHE A 172 14.26 -1.57 -10.16
C PHE A 172 15.59 -1.64 -9.42
N ASP A 173 15.51 -1.81 -8.10
CA ASP A 173 16.60 -2.25 -7.24
C ASP A 173 16.45 -3.74 -6.99
N ILE A 174 17.13 -4.55 -7.79
CA ILE A 174 17.01 -6.01 -7.72
C ILE A 174 18.03 -6.52 -6.71
N ARG A 175 17.60 -7.34 -5.76
CA ARG A 175 18.48 -8.03 -4.82
C ARG A 175 18.20 -9.53 -4.85
N THR A 176 19.27 -10.31 -4.87
CA THR A 176 19.21 -11.77 -5.03
C THR A 176 20.42 -12.43 -4.40
N GLU A 177 20.26 -13.67 -3.95
CA GLU A 177 21.35 -14.50 -3.42
C GLU A 177 22.54 -14.61 -4.39
N LYS A 178 23.77 -14.52 -3.87
CA LYS A 178 24.99 -14.75 -4.66
C LYS A 178 25.01 -16.15 -5.27
N GLY A 179 25.53 -16.27 -6.49
CA GLY A 179 25.62 -17.55 -7.19
C GLY A 179 24.35 -18.07 -7.83
N VAL A 180 23.18 -17.42 -7.66
CA VAL A 180 21.91 -17.98 -8.18
C VAL A 180 21.46 -17.40 -9.52
N VAL A 181 21.79 -16.13 -9.82
CA VAL A 181 21.29 -15.44 -11.03
C VAL A 181 22.42 -14.90 -11.93
N GLU A 182 23.68 -15.23 -11.66
CA GLU A 182 24.84 -14.58 -12.29
C GLU A 182 24.88 -14.73 -13.83
N GLU A 183 24.44 -15.86 -14.38
CA GLU A 183 24.34 -16.07 -15.84
C GLU A 183 23.05 -15.48 -16.45
N GLY A 184 22.12 -14.99 -15.64
CA GLY A 184 20.79 -14.53 -16.04
C GLY A 184 20.51 -13.03 -15.90
N ASP A 185 21.47 -12.24 -15.42
CA ASP A 185 21.28 -10.80 -15.13
C ASP A 185 20.76 -10.00 -16.33
N HIS A 186 21.28 -10.28 -17.53
CA HIS A 186 20.84 -9.59 -18.74
C HIS A 186 19.37 -9.88 -19.04
N GLU A 187 18.97 -11.14 -18.93
CA GLU A 187 17.61 -11.58 -19.20
C GLU A 187 16.63 -11.08 -18.12
N LEU A 188 17.05 -11.10 -16.86
CA LEU A 188 16.30 -10.51 -15.75
C LEU A 188 16.03 -9.01 -15.99
N ARG A 189 17.06 -8.25 -16.34
CA ARG A 189 16.94 -6.81 -16.67
C ARG A 189 16.00 -6.61 -17.84
N ARG A 190 16.10 -7.44 -18.87
CA ARG A 190 15.22 -7.39 -20.05
C ARG A 190 13.77 -7.61 -19.65
N VAL A 191 13.47 -8.70 -18.93
CA VAL A 191 12.13 -9.06 -18.46
C VAL A 191 11.53 -7.95 -17.59
N LEU A 192 12.29 -7.41 -16.64
CA LEU A 192 11.83 -6.31 -15.78
C LEU A 192 11.57 -5.02 -16.57
N ASN A 193 12.46 -4.65 -17.49
CA ASN A 193 12.27 -3.46 -18.32
C ASN A 193 11.07 -3.61 -19.28
N ASP A 194 10.89 -4.78 -19.87
CA ASP A 194 9.73 -5.08 -20.72
C ASP A 194 8.43 -5.09 -19.91
N THR A 195 8.46 -5.63 -18.69
CA THR A 195 7.33 -5.60 -17.75
C THR A 195 6.97 -4.17 -17.39
N TYR A 196 7.96 -3.35 -17.00
CA TYR A 196 7.74 -1.93 -16.71
C TYR A 196 7.07 -1.24 -17.89
N ARG A 197 7.63 -1.37 -19.10
CA ARG A 197 7.12 -0.72 -20.30
C ARG A 197 5.69 -1.14 -20.63
N HIS A 198 5.42 -2.45 -20.71
CA HIS A 198 4.12 -2.94 -21.16
C HIS A 198 3.04 -2.70 -20.11
N THR A 199 3.27 -3.09 -18.86
CA THR A 199 2.25 -2.94 -17.80
C THR A 199 2.02 -1.48 -17.45
N SER A 200 3.04 -0.60 -17.47
CA SER A 200 2.80 0.85 -17.30
C SER A 200 2.04 1.47 -18.47
N GLN A 201 2.25 0.99 -19.69
CA GLN A 201 1.50 1.45 -20.86
C GLN A 201 0.03 1.02 -20.76
N ASP A 202 -0.23 -0.24 -20.44
CA ASP A 202 -1.58 -0.79 -20.30
C ASP A 202 -2.33 -0.11 -19.16
N MET A 203 -1.68 0.11 -18.01
CA MET A 203 -2.24 0.81 -16.85
C MET A 203 -2.28 2.34 -17.00
N GLN A 204 -1.70 2.89 -18.08
CA GLN A 204 -1.53 4.34 -18.32
C GLN A 204 -0.88 5.09 -17.15
N PHE A 205 0.05 4.43 -16.45
CA PHE A 205 0.73 4.99 -15.29
C PHE A 205 2.19 4.52 -15.21
N PHE A 206 3.10 5.50 -15.21
CA PHE A 206 4.55 5.27 -15.14
C PHE A 206 5.06 5.72 -13.78
N THR A 207 5.31 4.75 -12.90
CA THR A 207 5.89 5.04 -11.58
C THR A 207 7.27 5.66 -11.75
N GLN A 208 7.52 6.70 -10.95
CA GLN A 208 8.83 7.35 -10.82
C GLN A 208 9.66 6.72 -9.69
N ARG A 209 9.05 5.82 -8.91
CA ARG A 209 9.70 5.16 -7.79
C ARG A 209 10.55 4.01 -8.31
N THR A 210 11.70 3.81 -7.69
CA THR A 210 12.48 2.60 -7.88
C THR A 210 11.85 1.49 -7.05
N ILE A 211 11.39 0.42 -7.68
CA ILE A 211 10.78 -0.72 -6.99
C ILE A 211 11.86 -1.71 -6.60
N ILE A 212 11.79 -2.17 -5.36
CA ILE A 212 12.71 -3.18 -4.84
C ILE A 212 12.18 -4.55 -5.23
N VAL A 213 13.03 -5.36 -5.88
CA VAL A 213 12.70 -6.72 -6.30
C VAL A 213 13.63 -7.67 -5.57
N LEU A 214 13.07 -8.49 -4.68
CA LEU A 214 13.78 -9.47 -3.88
C LEU A 214 13.54 -10.86 -4.46
N ILE A 215 14.61 -11.50 -4.91
CA ILE A 215 14.56 -12.80 -5.56
C ILE A 215 15.23 -13.84 -4.65
N TYR A 216 14.41 -14.77 -4.16
CA TYR A 216 14.79 -15.80 -3.18
C TYR A 216 14.90 -17.18 -3.83
N SER A 217 15.67 -18.11 -3.24
CA SER A 217 15.48 -19.54 -3.53
C SER A 217 14.05 -19.98 -3.19
N GLN A 218 13.56 -21.07 -3.79
CA GLN A 218 12.20 -21.58 -3.53
C GLN A 218 12.02 -21.92 -2.04
N GLU A 219 13.02 -22.54 -1.44
CA GLU A 219 13.06 -22.88 -0.02
C GLU A 219 13.00 -21.63 0.85
N ALA A 220 13.88 -20.65 0.60
CA ALA A 220 13.92 -19.40 1.36
C ALA A 220 12.62 -18.61 1.22
N TYR A 221 12.03 -18.55 0.02
CA TYR A 221 10.77 -17.85 -0.20
C TYR A 221 9.64 -18.43 0.66
N HIS A 222 9.54 -19.76 0.76
CA HIS A 222 8.51 -20.41 1.57
C HIS A 222 8.75 -20.34 3.08
N GLU A 223 9.97 -20.02 3.52
CA GLU A 223 10.29 -19.73 4.93
C GLU A 223 9.89 -18.30 5.36
N LEU A 224 9.54 -17.42 4.41
CA LEU A 224 9.09 -16.07 4.74
C LEU A 224 7.75 -16.11 5.49
N ALA A 225 7.74 -15.60 6.73
CA ALA A 225 6.56 -15.60 7.59
C ALA A 225 5.32 -14.87 6.99
N SER A 226 5.53 -14.01 5.99
CA SER A 226 4.49 -13.18 5.37
C SER A 226 3.88 -13.77 4.10
N THR A 227 4.42 -14.88 3.56
CA THR A 227 3.99 -15.46 2.28
C THR A 227 3.11 -16.69 2.47
N PRO A 228 1.88 -16.70 1.95
CA PRO A 228 1.10 -17.92 1.86
C PRO A 228 1.81 -18.95 0.97
N HIS A 229 1.80 -20.23 1.35
CA HIS A 229 2.41 -21.32 0.59
C HIS A 229 1.93 -21.44 -0.87
N TRP A 230 0.75 -20.89 -1.19
CA TRP A 230 0.16 -20.91 -2.54
C TRP A 230 0.56 -19.72 -3.41
N SER A 231 1.22 -18.70 -2.86
CA SER A 231 1.57 -17.48 -3.59
C SER A 231 2.82 -17.72 -4.45
N GLY A 232 2.74 -17.37 -5.74
CA GLY A 232 3.89 -17.42 -6.66
C GLY A 232 4.76 -16.16 -6.61
N GLY A 233 4.29 -15.13 -5.90
CA GLY A 233 4.94 -13.85 -5.68
C GLY A 233 4.17 -13.06 -4.61
N LEU A 234 4.80 -12.04 -4.04
CA LEU A 234 4.21 -11.18 -3.03
C LEU A 234 4.65 -9.73 -3.26
N PHE A 235 3.67 -8.84 -3.34
CA PHE A 235 3.87 -7.40 -3.20
C PHE A 235 3.49 -6.91 -1.79
N ASP A 236 4.48 -6.41 -1.04
CA ASP A 236 4.31 -5.82 0.32
C ASP A 236 4.82 -4.36 0.42
N GLY A 237 4.95 -3.71 -0.73
CA GLY A 237 5.75 -2.50 -0.93
C GLY A 237 7.07 -2.80 -1.64
N LYS A 238 7.53 -4.06 -1.56
CA LYS A 238 8.58 -4.65 -2.37
C LYS A 238 7.97 -5.81 -3.17
N ILE A 239 8.55 -6.14 -4.32
CA ILE A 239 8.21 -7.37 -5.03
C ILE A 239 9.10 -8.47 -4.49
N ARG A 240 8.52 -9.54 -3.94
CA ARG A 240 9.23 -10.73 -3.48
C ARG A 240 8.80 -11.91 -4.33
N ILE A 241 9.76 -12.59 -4.94
CA ILE A 241 9.49 -13.71 -5.84
C ILE A 241 10.52 -14.81 -5.65
N PRO A 242 10.13 -16.09 -5.70
CA PRO A 242 11.07 -17.19 -5.76
C PRO A 242 11.72 -17.27 -7.14
N ILE A 243 12.91 -17.85 -7.22
CA ILE A 243 13.60 -18.17 -8.46
C ILE A 243 12.76 -19.19 -9.25
N PRO A 244 12.59 -19.01 -10.57
CA PRO A 244 11.92 -20.00 -11.40
C PRO A 244 12.59 -21.37 -11.27
N ASP A 245 11.79 -22.43 -11.11
CA ASP A 245 12.30 -23.80 -11.28
C ASP A 245 13.02 -23.93 -12.64
N GLU A 246 14.13 -24.65 -12.70
CA GLU A 246 14.99 -24.84 -13.89
C GLU A 246 14.16 -25.27 -15.12
N ARG A 247 13.04 -25.96 -14.90
CA ARG A 247 12.09 -26.40 -15.94
C ARG A 247 11.29 -25.26 -16.59
N SER A 248 11.07 -24.16 -15.88
CA SER A 248 10.22 -23.04 -16.31
C SER A 248 11.04 -21.91 -16.95
N GLY A 249 12.28 -21.72 -16.50
CA GLY A 249 13.18 -20.66 -16.97
C GLY A 249 12.60 -19.25 -16.85
N TRP A 250 13.24 -18.29 -17.51
CA TRP A 250 12.80 -16.88 -17.59
C TRP A 250 11.39 -16.66 -18.19
N PRO A 251 10.91 -17.44 -19.17
CA PRO A 251 9.54 -17.30 -19.70
C PRO A 251 8.42 -17.55 -18.68
N GLY A 252 8.68 -18.40 -17.67
CA GLY A 252 7.74 -18.62 -16.56
C GLY A 252 7.74 -17.50 -15.51
N PHE A 253 8.76 -16.63 -15.53
CA PHE A 253 8.97 -15.58 -14.53
C PHE A 253 8.25 -14.28 -14.86
N GLU A 254 8.23 -13.92 -16.15
CA GLU A 254 7.62 -12.68 -16.63
C GLU A 254 6.14 -12.51 -16.23
N PRO A 255 5.26 -13.55 -16.31
CA PRO A 255 3.88 -13.44 -15.84
C PRO A 255 3.78 -13.07 -14.36
N VAL A 256 4.61 -13.68 -13.50
CA VAL A 256 4.62 -13.42 -12.06
C VAL A 256 5.08 -11.99 -11.78
N ILE A 257 6.15 -11.52 -12.44
CA ILE A 257 6.58 -10.13 -12.28
C ILE A 257 5.48 -9.16 -12.72
N ARG A 258 4.82 -9.42 -13.87
CA ARG A 258 3.69 -8.57 -14.30
C ARG A 258 2.60 -8.52 -13.26
N HIS A 259 2.26 -9.66 -12.66
CA HIS A 259 1.28 -9.75 -11.59
C HIS A 259 1.66 -8.84 -10.40
N GLU A 260 2.86 -9.03 -9.84
CA GLU A 260 3.29 -8.29 -8.66
C GLU A 260 3.53 -6.79 -8.94
N PHE A 261 4.06 -6.46 -10.12
CA PHE A 261 4.23 -5.08 -10.54
C PHE A 261 2.90 -4.36 -10.75
N THR A 262 1.86 -5.07 -11.20
CA THR A 262 0.50 -4.52 -11.31
C THR A 262 -0.03 -4.09 -9.95
N HIS A 263 0.20 -4.87 -8.90
CA HIS A 263 -0.15 -4.46 -7.53
C HIS A 263 0.56 -3.17 -7.12
N ALA A 264 1.85 -3.02 -7.48
CA ALA A 264 2.60 -1.80 -7.19
C ALA A 264 1.99 -0.57 -7.86
N LEU A 265 1.65 -0.66 -9.16
CA LEU A 265 1.01 0.43 -9.88
C LEU A 265 -0.38 0.76 -9.33
N ILE A 266 -1.20 -0.26 -9.06
CA ILE A 266 -2.53 -0.06 -8.46
C ILE A 266 -2.43 0.59 -7.09
N TRP A 267 -1.46 0.18 -6.26
CA TRP A 267 -1.23 0.79 -4.96
C TRP A 267 -0.91 2.27 -5.09
N GLU A 268 -0.01 2.65 -5.99
CA GLU A 268 0.35 4.06 -6.22
C GLU A 268 -0.81 4.89 -6.81
N ILE A 269 -1.52 4.36 -7.81
CA ILE A 269 -2.65 5.06 -8.43
C ILE A 269 -3.76 5.31 -7.41
N THR A 270 -4.06 4.30 -6.59
CA THR A 270 -5.22 4.31 -5.70
C THR A 270 -4.90 4.70 -4.26
N ARG A 271 -3.62 4.87 -3.90
CA ARG A 271 -3.14 5.07 -2.52
C ARG A 271 -3.65 3.97 -1.58
N GLY A 272 -3.61 2.73 -2.06
CA GLY A 272 -4.11 1.56 -1.33
C GLY A 272 -5.63 1.46 -1.17
N ALA A 273 -6.41 2.30 -1.86
CA ALA A 273 -7.87 2.27 -1.80
C ALA A 273 -8.52 1.20 -2.69
N CYS A 274 -7.76 0.54 -3.58
CA CYS A 274 -8.29 -0.49 -4.47
C CYS A 274 -8.79 -1.72 -3.68
N PRO A 275 -10.05 -2.18 -3.89
CA PRO A 275 -10.53 -3.39 -3.24
C PRO A 275 -9.83 -4.63 -3.81
N PRO A 276 -9.67 -5.70 -3.00
CA PRO A 276 -8.96 -6.91 -3.39
C PRO A 276 -9.41 -7.50 -4.73
N TRP A 277 -10.71 -7.66 -4.97
CA TRP A 277 -11.20 -8.24 -6.24
C TRP A 277 -10.73 -7.49 -7.50
N LEU A 278 -10.67 -6.15 -7.46
CA LEU A 278 -10.25 -5.38 -8.62
C LEU A 278 -8.73 -5.45 -8.76
N ASN A 279 -8.02 -5.40 -7.64
CA ASN A 279 -6.56 -5.49 -7.59
C ASN A 279 -6.08 -6.84 -8.16
N GLU A 280 -6.59 -7.95 -7.62
CA GLU A 280 -6.27 -9.31 -8.06
C GLU A 280 -6.77 -9.60 -9.49
N GLY A 281 -7.97 -9.11 -9.84
CA GLY A 281 -8.53 -9.30 -11.17
C GLY A 281 -7.70 -8.62 -12.27
N LEU A 282 -7.14 -7.43 -11.99
CA LEU A 282 -6.25 -6.73 -12.92
C LEU A 282 -4.86 -7.36 -12.96
N ALA A 283 -4.31 -7.77 -11.82
CA ALA A 283 -3.04 -8.49 -11.79
C ALA A 283 -3.10 -9.79 -12.61
N GLN A 284 -4.22 -10.53 -12.55
CA GLN A 284 -4.50 -11.70 -13.40
C GLN A 284 -4.64 -11.37 -14.89
N TYR A 285 -5.15 -10.19 -15.24
CA TYR A 285 -5.25 -9.71 -16.62
C TYR A 285 -3.87 -9.38 -17.21
N GLU A 286 -3.05 -8.66 -16.44
CA GLU A 286 -1.69 -8.25 -16.79
C GLU A 286 -0.72 -9.44 -16.85
N GLU A 287 -0.81 -10.38 -15.91
CA GLU A 287 -0.03 -11.64 -15.89
C GLU A 287 -0.07 -12.35 -17.26
N ARG A 288 -1.23 -12.33 -17.93
CA ARG A 288 -1.49 -12.99 -19.22
C ARG A 288 -1.21 -12.11 -20.45
N GLY A 289 -0.70 -10.90 -20.25
CA GLY A 289 -0.40 -9.93 -21.31
C GLY A 289 -1.66 -9.41 -21.97
N GLY A 290 -2.61 -8.93 -21.18
CA GLY A 290 -3.85 -8.32 -21.67
C GLY A 290 -4.88 -9.32 -22.21
N ARG A 291 -4.75 -10.60 -21.85
CA ARG A 291 -5.65 -11.70 -22.26
C ARG A 291 -6.34 -12.31 -21.06
N PHE A 292 -7.47 -12.96 -21.29
CA PHE A 292 -8.24 -13.59 -20.22
C PHE A 292 -8.17 -15.12 -20.28
N SER A 293 -8.14 -15.74 -19.11
CA SER A 293 -8.31 -17.18 -18.94
C SER A 293 -9.74 -17.60 -19.28
N LYS A 294 -9.92 -18.88 -19.62
CA LYS A 294 -11.28 -19.46 -19.64
C LYS A 294 -11.77 -19.57 -18.21
N MET A 295 -13.03 -19.21 -17.99
CA MET A 295 -13.66 -19.42 -16.68
C MET A 295 -13.57 -20.91 -16.29
N PRO A 296 -13.14 -21.24 -15.06
CA PRO A 296 -13.10 -22.62 -14.59
C PRO A 296 -14.48 -23.28 -14.72
N PRO A 297 -14.56 -24.54 -15.19
CA PRO A 297 -15.83 -25.24 -15.36
C PRO A 297 -16.70 -25.27 -14.10
N GLU A 298 -16.08 -25.32 -12.92
CA GLU A 298 -16.71 -25.37 -11.62
C GLU A 298 -17.42 -24.04 -11.32
N LEU A 299 -16.73 -22.92 -11.54
CA LEU A 299 -17.33 -21.58 -11.39
C LEU A 299 -18.43 -21.35 -12.42
N LEU A 300 -18.22 -21.77 -13.67
CA LEU A 300 -19.22 -21.66 -14.73
C LEU A 300 -20.49 -22.46 -14.38
N LYS A 301 -20.32 -23.67 -13.84
CA LYS A 301 -21.43 -24.53 -13.38
C LYS A 301 -22.19 -23.85 -12.24
N LEU A 302 -21.48 -23.33 -11.23
CA LEU A 302 -22.11 -22.59 -10.13
C LEU A 302 -22.93 -21.41 -10.62
N VAL A 303 -22.38 -20.58 -11.52
CA VAL A 303 -23.12 -19.43 -12.05
C VAL A 303 -24.37 -19.86 -12.83
N ARG A 304 -24.34 -20.99 -13.54
CA ARG A 304 -25.48 -21.47 -14.33
C ARG A 304 -26.55 -22.17 -13.52
N GLU A 305 -26.15 -23.01 -12.57
CA GLU A 305 -27.02 -23.99 -11.91
C GLU A 305 -27.26 -23.69 -10.44
N ASN A 306 -26.39 -22.94 -9.77
CA ASN A 306 -26.43 -22.73 -8.32
C ASN A 306 -25.85 -21.37 -7.91
N GLU A 307 -26.46 -20.29 -8.42
CA GLU A 307 -25.98 -18.91 -8.28
C GLU A 307 -25.81 -18.48 -6.82
N THR A 308 -26.61 -19.02 -5.90
CA THR A 308 -26.53 -18.73 -4.45
C THR A 308 -25.24 -19.22 -3.80
N GLN A 309 -24.51 -20.15 -4.43
CA GLN A 309 -23.21 -20.63 -3.97
C GLN A 309 -22.03 -19.88 -4.62
N VAL A 310 -22.30 -18.90 -5.50
CA VAL A 310 -21.26 -18.02 -6.02
C VAL A 310 -20.86 -17.03 -4.93
N ILE A 311 -19.55 -16.84 -4.74
CA ILE A 311 -18.99 -15.92 -3.74
C ILE A 311 -19.56 -14.51 -3.98
N PRO A 312 -20.32 -13.90 -3.06
CA PRO A 312 -20.90 -12.59 -3.28
C PRO A 312 -19.84 -11.51 -3.48
N MET A 313 -20.13 -10.48 -4.27
CA MET A 313 -19.20 -9.37 -4.52
C MET A 313 -18.65 -8.73 -3.24
N ALA A 314 -19.52 -8.54 -2.24
CA ALA A 314 -19.12 -7.98 -0.95
C ALA A 314 -18.06 -8.84 -0.23
N ALA A 315 -18.08 -10.16 -0.39
CA ALA A 315 -17.08 -11.04 0.21
C ALA A 315 -15.70 -10.89 -0.47
N LEU A 316 -15.67 -10.56 -1.76
CA LEU A 316 -14.43 -10.32 -2.52
C LEU A 316 -13.73 -8.99 -2.15
N ASN A 317 -14.36 -8.15 -1.33
CA ASN A 317 -13.69 -6.99 -0.73
C ASN A 317 -12.78 -7.38 0.46
N ASN A 318 -12.88 -8.61 0.96
CA ASN A 318 -11.95 -9.11 1.97
C ASN A 318 -10.67 -9.60 1.32
N PRO A 319 -9.50 -9.39 1.94
CA PRO A 319 -8.25 -9.90 1.39
C PRO A 319 -8.24 -11.43 1.33
N PHE A 320 -7.88 -12.00 0.19
CA PHE A 320 -8.02 -13.45 -0.07
C PHE A 320 -7.13 -14.31 0.82
N ALA A 321 -6.01 -13.77 1.33
CA ALA A 321 -5.15 -14.45 2.30
C ALA A 321 -5.84 -14.72 3.66
N ARG A 322 -7.02 -14.16 3.92
CA ARG A 322 -7.82 -14.47 5.11
C ARG A 322 -8.68 -15.72 4.94
N TRP A 323 -8.76 -16.29 3.75
CA TRP A 323 -9.53 -17.50 3.50
C TRP A 323 -8.64 -18.72 3.71
N GLU A 324 -9.19 -19.75 4.33
CA GLU A 324 -8.47 -21.00 4.60
C GLU A 324 -8.68 -22.04 3.49
N ASP A 325 -9.81 -21.97 2.80
CA ASP A 325 -10.19 -22.91 1.74
C ASP A 325 -9.55 -22.52 0.39
N LEU A 326 -8.61 -23.35 -0.08
CA LEU A 326 -7.92 -23.18 -1.36
C LEU A 326 -8.87 -23.17 -2.57
N ASP A 327 -9.96 -23.93 -2.53
CA ASP A 327 -10.96 -23.91 -3.61
C ASP A 327 -11.72 -22.58 -3.62
N LEU A 328 -12.07 -22.06 -2.44
CA LEU A 328 -12.69 -20.75 -2.32
C LEU A 328 -11.77 -19.63 -2.83
N ILE A 329 -10.48 -19.68 -2.49
CA ILE A 329 -9.46 -18.74 -2.99
C ILE A 329 -9.39 -18.80 -4.52
N ARG A 330 -9.23 -20.00 -5.11
CA ARG A 330 -9.19 -20.18 -6.57
C ARG A 330 -10.44 -19.63 -7.26
N ARG A 331 -11.62 -19.88 -6.69
CA ARG A 331 -12.89 -19.31 -7.20
C ARG A 331 -12.95 -17.79 -7.05
N GLY A 332 -12.39 -17.23 -5.98
CA GLY A 332 -12.26 -15.78 -5.77
C GLY A 332 -11.43 -15.11 -6.85
N TYR A 333 -10.25 -15.63 -7.14
CA TYR A 333 -9.39 -15.19 -8.24
C TYR A 333 -10.10 -15.28 -9.59
N ALA A 334 -10.68 -16.44 -9.92
CA ALA A 334 -11.36 -16.66 -11.19
C ALA A 334 -12.59 -15.75 -11.38
N LYS A 335 -13.36 -15.48 -10.31
CA LYS A 335 -14.48 -14.54 -10.36
C LYS A 335 -13.99 -13.11 -10.55
N SER A 336 -12.91 -12.71 -9.86
CA SER A 336 -12.31 -11.39 -9.95
C SER A 336 -11.81 -11.08 -11.37
N GLU A 337 -11.03 -11.99 -11.97
CA GLU A 337 -10.58 -11.88 -13.36
C GLU A 337 -11.77 -11.81 -14.33
N SER A 338 -12.80 -12.64 -14.12
CA SER A 338 -13.99 -12.65 -14.98
C SER A 338 -14.82 -11.37 -14.89
N LEU A 339 -14.89 -10.73 -13.71
CA LEU A 339 -15.53 -9.43 -13.53
C LEU A 339 -14.75 -8.33 -14.25
N VAL A 340 -13.43 -8.30 -14.10
CA VAL A 340 -12.55 -7.38 -14.84
C VAL A 340 -12.70 -7.57 -16.34
N ARG A 341 -12.72 -8.82 -16.83
CA ARG A 341 -13.02 -9.16 -18.22
C ARG A 341 -14.33 -8.55 -18.69
N TYR A 342 -15.40 -8.75 -17.91
CA TYR A 342 -16.71 -8.23 -18.26
C TYR A 342 -16.72 -6.71 -18.35
N ILE A 343 -16.06 -6.01 -17.43
CA ILE A 343 -15.94 -4.56 -17.46
C ILE A 343 -15.18 -4.12 -18.71
N ILE A 344 -14.01 -4.72 -18.99
CA ILE A 344 -13.18 -4.36 -20.14
C ILE A 344 -13.91 -4.61 -21.46
N GLN A 345 -14.55 -5.77 -21.63
CA GLN A 345 -15.25 -6.12 -22.87
C GLN A 345 -16.49 -5.26 -23.12
N ARG A 346 -17.19 -4.84 -22.07
CA ARG A 346 -18.44 -4.08 -22.18
C ARG A 346 -18.23 -2.57 -22.22
N TYR A 347 -17.30 -2.07 -21.41
CA TYR A 347 -17.12 -0.65 -21.15
C TYR A 347 -15.75 -0.10 -21.56
N GLY A 348 -14.79 -0.98 -21.88
CA GLY A 348 -13.42 -0.61 -22.24
C GLY A 348 -12.49 -0.49 -21.03
N LEU A 349 -11.20 -0.75 -21.26
CA LEU A 349 -10.15 -0.65 -20.24
C LEU A 349 -10.04 0.76 -19.65
N TRP A 350 -10.30 1.82 -20.44
CA TRP A 350 -10.27 3.20 -19.94
C TRP A 350 -11.22 3.45 -18.76
N LYS A 351 -12.34 2.71 -18.67
CA LYS A 351 -13.26 2.84 -17.53
C LYS A 351 -12.66 2.32 -16.24
N ILE A 352 -11.82 1.28 -16.32
CA ILE A 352 -11.05 0.81 -15.18
C ILE A 352 -10.06 1.89 -14.75
N HIS A 353 -9.32 2.50 -15.69
CA HIS A 353 -8.39 3.58 -15.34
C HIS A 353 -9.07 4.75 -14.65
N ASN A 354 -10.25 5.16 -15.13
CA ASN A 354 -11.03 6.21 -14.47
C ASN A 354 -11.48 5.81 -13.07
N ILE A 355 -11.92 4.55 -12.88
CA ILE A 355 -12.27 4.03 -11.54
C ILE A 355 -11.04 4.11 -10.62
N LEU A 356 -9.89 3.59 -11.04
CA LEU A 356 -8.66 3.64 -10.24
C LEU A 356 -8.26 5.09 -9.90
N ALA A 357 -8.36 6.02 -10.86
CA ALA A 357 -8.08 7.43 -10.63
C ALA A 357 -9.06 8.11 -9.66
N LEU A 358 -10.34 7.71 -9.66
CA LEU A 358 -11.32 8.17 -8.67
C LEU A 358 -11.00 7.64 -7.27
N LEU A 359 -10.65 6.35 -7.15
CA LEU A 359 -10.23 5.75 -5.88
C LEU A 359 -9.01 6.48 -5.30
N GLY A 360 -8.03 6.83 -6.14
CA GLY A 360 -6.85 7.63 -5.73
C GLY A 360 -7.17 9.03 -5.22
N LYS A 361 -8.35 9.57 -5.57
CA LYS A 361 -8.89 10.84 -5.04
C LYS A 361 -9.72 10.67 -3.77
N GLY A 362 -9.79 9.45 -3.22
CA GLY A 362 -10.55 9.12 -2.03
C GLY A 362 -12.04 8.84 -2.28
N GLU A 363 -12.45 8.68 -3.54
CA GLU A 363 -13.84 8.29 -3.85
C GLU A 363 -14.08 6.83 -3.44
N PRO A 364 -15.19 6.50 -2.76
CA PRO A 364 -15.57 5.13 -2.49
C PRO A 364 -15.79 4.31 -3.77
N MET A 365 -15.53 3.01 -3.74
CA MET A 365 -15.70 2.11 -4.89
C MET A 365 -17.12 2.15 -5.47
N GLU A 366 -18.14 2.17 -4.62
CA GLU A 366 -19.54 2.27 -5.01
C GLU A 366 -19.82 3.57 -5.79
N SER A 367 -19.23 4.69 -5.35
CA SER A 367 -19.32 5.99 -6.03
C SER A 367 -18.59 5.95 -7.38
N ALA A 368 -17.38 5.40 -7.42
CA ALA A 368 -16.58 5.31 -8.64
C ALA A 368 -17.26 4.46 -9.72
N VAL A 369 -17.80 3.30 -9.36
CA VAL A 369 -18.55 2.42 -10.27
C VAL A 369 -19.83 3.08 -10.77
N ARG A 370 -20.57 3.77 -9.89
CA ARG A 370 -21.77 4.53 -10.29
C ARG A 370 -21.43 5.62 -11.30
N LYS A 371 -20.37 6.39 -11.06
CA LYS A 371 -19.93 7.48 -11.95
C LYS A 371 -19.47 6.95 -13.31
N GLU A 372 -18.69 5.88 -13.33
CA GLU A 372 -18.05 5.40 -14.55
C GLU A 372 -18.88 4.41 -15.35
N LEU A 373 -19.65 3.55 -14.70
CA LEU A 373 -20.41 2.47 -15.33
C LEU A 373 -21.93 2.72 -15.32
N ALA A 374 -22.42 3.76 -14.64
CA ALA A 374 -23.85 4.02 -14.43
C ALA A 374 -24.59 2.84 -13.78
N LEU A 375 -23.91 2.10 -12.90
CA LEU A 375 -24.42 0.92 -12.21
C LEU A 375 -24.10 0.96 -10.71
N GLU A 376 -24.91 0.26 -9.91
CA GLU A 376 -24.49 -0.19 -8.57
C GLU A 376 -23.55 -1.39 -8.68
N LEU A 377 -22.75 -1.66 -7.64
CA LEU A 377 -21.96 -2.90 -7.57
C LEU A 377 -22.84 -4.17 -7.67
N SER A 378 -24.01 -4.17 -7.04
CA SER A 378 -24.98 -5.27 -7.15
C SER A 378 -25.54 -5.41 -8.58
N GLY A 379 -25.72 -4.29 -9.28
CA GLY A 379 -26.12 -4.27 -10.68
C GLY A 379 -25.03 -4.82 -11.61
N LEU A 380 -23.77 -4.46 -11.34
CA LEU A 380 -22.60 -5.01 -12.04
C LEU A 380 -22.52 -6.53 -11.87
N GLU A 381 -22.69 -7.05 -10.65
CA GLU A 381 -22.68 -8.49 -10.38
C GLU A 381 -23.84 -9.20 -11.10
N ALA A 382 -25.07 -8.67 -11.01
CA ALA A 382 -26.23 -9.25 -11.66
C ALA A 382 -26.09 -9.29 -13.20
N ASP A 383 -25.53 -8.25 -13.80
CA ASP A 383 -25.31 -8.20 -15.24
C ASP A 383 -24.15 -9.12 -15.68
N TRP A 384 -23.10 -9.23 -14.86
CA TRP A 384 -22.03 -10.22 -15.06
C TRP A 384 -22.58 -11.65 -15.06
N VAL A 385 -23.42 -12.02 -14.09
CA VAL A 385 -24.08 -13.35 -14.06
C VAL A 385 -24.84 -13.61 -15.36
N LYS A 386 -25.63 -12.63 -15.84
CA LYS A 386 -26.38 -12.76 -17.10
C LYS A 386 -25.45 -12.96 -18.29
N ALA A 387 -24.31 -12.27 -18.33
CA ALA A 387 -23.33 -12.41 -19.41
C ALA A 387 -22.70 -13.82 -19.43
N VAL A 388 -22.27 -14.31 -18.27
CA VAL A 388 -21.70 -15.67 -18.13
C VAL A 388 -22.70 -16.76 -18.53
N LYS A 389 -23.97 -16.63 -18.11
CA LYS A 389 -25.05 -17.56 -18.53
C LYS A 389 -25.26 -17.57 -20.05
N ARG A 390 -25.01 -16.45 -20.73
CA ARG A 390 -25.08 -16.32 -22.20
C ARG A 390 -23.80 -16.76 -22.92
N GLY A 391 -22.76 -17.19 -22.19
CA GLY A 391 -21.47 -17.58 -22.76
C GLY A 391 -20.64 -16.41 -23.28
N LYS A 392 -20.86 -15.21 -22.73
CA LYS A 392 -20.12 -14.00 -23.07
C LYS A 392 -19.04 -13.71 -22.02
#